data_AF-A0A954LMG8-F1
#
_entry.id   AF-A0A954LMG8-F1
#
_cell.length_a   1.000
_cell.length_b   1.000
_cell.length_c   1.000
_cell.angle_alpha   90.00
_cell.angle_beta   90.00
_cell.angle_gamma   90.00
#
_symmetry.space_group_name_H-M   'P 1'
#
loop_
_entity.id
_entity.type
_entity.pdbx_description
1 polymer ?
#
loop_
_entity_poly.entity_id
_entity_poly.type
_entity_poly.pdbx_seq_one_letter_code
_entity_poly.pdbx_strand_id
1 'polypeptide(L)'
;MTDNVETLATAAKEKLDAHTREMVQWHFSPETGSPFWLEKAKSYDFNPLEAVTCFDDLKKFPLFEDDWLRGGPVRRWLPKGLEGKACYVFETGGTTGIPKSRLVIDDFRIDYEMFSDTLPEESFPKGTDWLMLGPSGPRRLRLAVEHLAQYRGGISFCVDLDPRWVVKLLKKGKIAEVKEYSNHVIDQAMTILSAGHNIQCMFTTPKLLEALAMRLIDEGSSIEEAGIKGIFCGGTEFTPQWFRFAKEELLGPNVYITPTYGNTLMGLACGKPFDPADNYKITYHAPQPR
;
A
#
# COMPACT_ATOMS: atom_id res chain seq x y z
N MET A 1 23.26 17.06 -21.80
CA MET A 1 22.31 16.25 -20.99
C MET A 1 22.54 16.44 -19.50
N THR A 2 23.78 16.58 -19.03
CA THR A 2 24.15 16.85 -17.62
C THR A 2 23.58 18.17 -17.07
N ASP A 3 23.66 19.27 -17.81
CA ASP A 3 23.19 20.60 -17.35
C ASP A 3 21.67 20.63 -17.08
N ASN A 4 20.90 19.77 -17.75
CA ASN A 4 19.46 19.63 -17.54
C ASN A 4 19.15 18.86 -16.25
N VAL A 5 19.91 17.81 -15.94
CA VAL A 5 19.70 17.01 -14.72
C VAL A 5 20.00 17.83 -13.47
N GLU A 6 21.07 18.64 -13.48
CA GLU A 6 21.42 19.49 -12.34
C GLU A 6 20.38 20.60 -12.09
N THR A 7 19.86 21.19 -13.18
CA THR A 7 18.77 22.17 -13.10
C THR A 7 17.49 21.54 -12.53
N LEU A 8 17.11 20.35 -13.01
CA LEU A 8 15.95 19.61 -12.52
C LEU A 8 16.11 19.19 -11.05
N ALA A 9 17.31 18.75 -10.65
CA ALA A 9 17.61 18.37 -9.28
C ALA A 9 17.51 19.57 -8.33
N THR A 10 18.01 20.74 -8.77
CA THR A 10 17.92 21.99 -8.00
C THR A 10 16.47 22.41 -7.82
N ALA A 11 15.68 22.45 -8.90
CA ALA A 11 14.26 22.79 -8.82
C ALA A 11 13.46 21.81 -7.96
N ALA A 12 13.75 20.51 -8.04
CA ALA A 12 13.11 19.49 -7.21
C ALA A 12 13.44 19.68 -5.72
N LYS A 13 14.69 20.03 -5.40
CA LYS A 13 15.12 20.34 -4.03
C LYS A 13 14.40 21.58 -3.49
N GLU A 14 14.32 22.65 -4.27
CA GLU A 14 13.61 23.87 -3.86
C GLU A 14 12.13 23.60 -3.56
N LYS A 15 11.47 22.79 -4.40
CA LYS A 15 10.09 22.37 -4.18
C LYS A 15 9.94 21.53 -2.91
N LEU A 16 10.86 20.59 -2.67
CA LEU A 16 10.86 19.77 -1.46
C LEU A 16 11.08 20.61 -0.20
N ASP A 17 11.99 21.58 -0.24
CA ASP A 17 12.24 22.48 0.88
C ASP A 17 11.04 23.38 1.16
N ALA A 18 10.38 23.89 0.11
CA ALA A 18 9.15 24.68 0.25
C ALA A 18 8.01 23.88 0.87
N HIS A 19 7.75 22.68 0.35
CA HIS A 19 6.75 21.77 0.90
C HIS A 19 7.07 21.39 2.35
N THR A 20 8.34 21.14 2.68
CA THR A 20 8.76 20.84 4.06
C THR A 20 8.38 21.96 5.01
N ARG A 21 8.68 23.22 4.66
CA ARG A 21 8.31 24.38 5.48
C ARG A 21 6.80 24.46 5.65
N GLU A 22 6.04 24.29 4.59
CA GLU A 22 4.57 24.29 4.63
C GLU A 22 4.02 23.23 5.58
N MET A 23 4.52 21.99 5.50
CA MET A 23 4.05 20.90 6.35
C MET A 23 4.45 21.07 7.82
N VAL A 24 5.63 21.62 8.10
CA VAL A 24 6.02 21.95 9.47
C VAL A 24 5.11 23.04 10.03
N GLN A 25 4.84 24.10 9.26
CA GLN A 25 3.90 25.14 9.66
C GLN A 25 2.52 24.53 9.92
N TRP A 26 2.03 23.67 9.03
CA TRP A 26 0.74 23.00 9.20
C TRP A 26 0.65 22.14 10.47
N HIS A 27 1.66 21.31 10.73
CA HIS A 27 1.62 20.35 11.84
C HIS A 27 1.91 20.96 13.21
N PHE A 28 2.65 22.06 13.27
CA PHE A 28 3.09 22.70 14.51
C PHE A 28 2.38 24.02 14.83
N SER A 29 1.49 24.52 13.96
CA SER A 29 0.66 25.69 14.27
C SER A 29 -0.58 25.31 15.09
N PRO A 30 -0.96 26.07 16.13
CA PRO A 30 -2.14 25.80 16.97
C PRO A 30 -3.48 25.73 16.21
N GLU A 31 -3.57 26.40 15.07
CA GLU A 31 -4.78 26.51 14.25
C GLU A 31 -5.05 25.24 13.44
N THR A 32 -4.00 24.52 13.04
CA THR A 32 -4.07 23.42 12.08
C THR A 32 -3.52 22.10 12.61
N GLY A 33 -2.56 22.14 13.55
CA GLY A 33 -1.81 21.00 14.06
C GLY A 33 -2.64 19.98 14.82
N SER A 34 -2.06 18.81 15.06
CA SER A 34 -2.69 17.76 15.87
C SER A 34 -2.31 17.92 17.35
N PRO A 35 -3.20 17.55 18.29
CA PRO A 35 -2.90 17.63 19.72
C PRO A 35 -1.59 16.95 20.11
N PHE A 36 -1.28 15.80 19.48
CA PHE A 36 -0.03 15.09 19.72
C PHE A 36 1.20 15.93 19.36
N TRP A 37 1.27 16.48 18.14
CA TRP A 37 2.46 17.20 17.68
C TRP A 37 2.63 18.53 18.41
N LEU A 38 1.53 19.23 18.71
CA LEU A 38 1.56 20.47 19.48
C LEU A 38 2.07 20.27 20.91
N GLU A 39 1.70 19.15 21.55
CA GLU A 39 2.24 18.82 22.87
C GLU A 39 3.69 18.35 22.77
N LYS A 40 4.01 17.53 21.77
CA LYS A 40 5.37 17.01 21.55
C LYS A 40 6.38 18.13 21.29
N ALA A 41 5.96 19.20 20.59
CA ALA A 41 6.80 20.36 20.32
C ALA A 41 7.39 20.99 21.58
N LYS A 42 6.63 21.00 22.69
CA LYS A 42 7.08 21.56 23.98
C LYS A 42 8.21 20.77 24.63
N SER A 43 8.45 19.53 24.18
CA SER A 43 9.53 18.68 24.68
C SER A 43 10.84 18.83 23.93
N TYR A 44 10.84 19.56 22.81
CA TYR A 44 12.06 19.82 22.03
C TYR A 44 12.83 21.01 22.61
N ASP A 45 14.15 20.98 22.44
CA ASP A 45 15.07 22.06 22.79
C ASP A 45 15.16 23.15 21.69
N PHE A 46 14.35 23.03 20.64
CA PHE A 46 14.21 23.99 19.55
C PHE A 46 12.75 24.23 19.19
N ASN A 47 12.45 25.38 18.58
CA ASN A 47 11.13 25.66 18.01
C ASN A 47 11.07 25.13 16.56
N PRO A 48 10.23 24.12 16.24
CA PRO A 48 10.11 23.60 14.88
C PRO A 48 9.75 24.65 13.82
N LEU A 49 8.92 25.62 14.19
CA LEU A 49 8.42 26.66 13.27
C LEU A 49 9.54 27.64 12.82
N GLU A 50 10.61 27.75 13.61
CA GLU A 50 11.75 28.64 13.32
C GLU A 50 12.96 27.84 12.80
N ALA A 51 13.21 26.67 13.37
CA ALA A 51 14.43 25.92 13.12
C ALA A 51 14.40 25.05 11.86
N VAL A 52 13.23 24.77 11.29
CA VAL A 52 13.09 23.90 10.11
C VAL A 52 12.80 24.74 8.87
N THR A 53 13.82 24.91 8.03
CA THR A 53 13.78 25.77 6.84
C THR A 53 13.94 24.98 5.53
N CYS A 54 14.42 23.75 5.60
CA CYS A 54 14.61 22.85 4.46
C CYS A 54 14.36 21.39 4.86
N PHE A 55 14.35 20.47 3.89
CA PHE A 55 14.15 19.05 4.15
C PHE A 55 15.25 18.44 5.05
N ASP A 56 16.49 18.91 4.89
CA ASP A 56 17.62 18.40 5.68
C ASP A 56 17.49 18.70 7.18
N ASP A 57 16.82 19.80 7.52
CA ASP A 57 16.56 20.22 8.90
C ASP A 57 15.66 19.23 9.66
N LEU A 58 14.92 18.34 8.97
CA LEU A 58 14.12 17.30 9.62
C LEU A 58 14.99 16.36 10.47
N LYS A 59 16.31 16.29 10.23
CA LYS A 59 17.27 15.56 11.07
C LYS A 59 17.42 16.12 12.49
N LYS A 60 16.92 17.34 12.74
CA LYS A 60 16.88 17.94 14.09
C LYS A 60 15.86 17.24 14.99
N PHE A 61 14.81 16.65 14.42
CA PHE A 61 13.88 15.86 15.22
C PHE A 61 14.53 14.55 15.69
N PRO A 62 14.23 14.09 16.91
CA PRO A 62 14.60 12.75 17.33
C PRO A 62 13.87 11.71 16.47
N LEU A 63 14.34 10.46 16.53
CA LEU A 63 13.69 9.35 15.86
C LEU A 63 12.22 9.21 16.31
N PHE A 64 11.36 8.82 15.36
CA PHE A 64 9.97 8.55 15.65
C PHE A 64 9.83 7.24 16.43
N GLU A 65 9.22 7.30 17.60
CA GLU A 65 8.96 6.09 18.41
C GLU A 65 7.65 5.46 17.97
N ASP A 66 7.74 4.29 17.33
CA ASP A 66 6.56 3.64 16.75
C ASP A 66 5.55 3.14 17.79
N ASP A 67 5.95 3.02 19.05
CA ASP A 67 5.08 2.70 20.17
C ASP A 67 4.13 3.85 20.54
N TRP A 68 4.41 5.09 20.12
CA TRP A 68 3.45 6.20 20.24
C TRP A 68 2.15 5.94 19.49
N LEU A 69 2.17 5.05 18.49
CA LEU A 69 0.98 4.66 17.72
C LEU A 69 0.10 3.64 18.45
N ARG A 70 0.52 3.15 19.62
CA ARG A 70 -0.28 2.24 20.44
C ARG A 70 -1.17 3.01 21.42
N GLY A 71 -2.32 2.43 21.72
CA GLY A 71 -3.28 2.98 22.68
C GLY A 71 -4.04 4.20 22.15
N GLY A 72 -4.71 4.90 23.06
CA GLY A 72 -5.61 6.01 22.72
C GLY A 72 -5.50 7.21 23.66
N PRO A 73 -6.34 8.24 23.45
CA PRO A 73 -7.33 8.33 22.37
C PRO A 73 -6.66 8.56 21.00
N VAL A 74 -7.06 7.81 19.96
CA VAL A 74 -6.51 7.95 18.59
C VAL A 74 -6.75 9.35 18.02
N ARG A 75 -7.79 10.05 18.50
CA ARG A 75 -8.10 11.44 18.12
C ARG A 75 -6.97 12.43 18.41
N ARG A 76 -5.98 12.11 19.26
CA ARG A 76 -4.79 12.95 19.44
C ARG A 76 -4.00 13.18 18.14
N TRP A 77 -4.19 12.31 17.17
CA TRP A 77 -3.55 12.40 15.85
C TRP A 77 -4.34 13.23 14.83
N LEU A 78 -5.59 13.62 15.11
CA LEU A 78 -6.41 14.43 14.21
C LEU A 78 -5.90 15.87 14.18
N PRO A 79 -5.39 16.39 13.05
CA PRO A 79 -5.06 17.81 12.92
C PRO A 79 -6.34 18.65 13.00
N LYS A 80 -6.31 19.75 13.75
CA LYS A 80 -7.45 20.66 13.91
C LYS A 80 -7.94 21.19 12.56
N GLY A 81 -7.02 21.43 11.62
CA GLY A 81 -7.34 21.89 10.26
C GLY A 81 -8.13 20.87 9.44
N LEU A 82 -8.28 19.63 9.90
CA LEU A 82 -9.06 18.57 9.26
C LEU A 82 -10.25 18.10 10.10
N GLU A 83 -10.62 18.83 11.15
CA GLU A 83 -11.84 18.54 11.91
C GLU A 83 -13.08 18.56 11.01
N GLY A 84 -14.03 17.68 11.31
CA GLY A 84 -15.25 17.51 10.51
C GLY A 84 -15.09 16.60 9.28
N LYS A 85 -13.87 16.27 8.85
CA LYS A 85 -13.65 15.26 7.81
C LYS A 85 -13.86 13.84 8.33
N ALA A 86 -14.22 12.94 7.41
CA ALA A 86 -14.29 11.51 7.70
C ALA A 86 -12.91 10.98 8.10
N CYS A 87 -12.86 10.27 9.22
CA CYS A 87 -11.62 9.70 9.76
C CYS A 87 -11.70 8.17 9.73
N TYR A 88 -10.59 7.55 9.38
CA TYR A 88 -10.40 6.10 9.33
C TYR A 88 -9.25 5.71 10.26
N VAL A 89 -9.19 4.42 10.62
CA VAL A 89 -8.07 3.85 11.37
C VAL A 89 -7.54 2.64 10.62
N PHE A 90 -6.23 2.65 10.39
CA PHE A 90 -5.52 1.47 9.90
C PHE A 90 -4.60 0.90 10.97
N GLU A 91 -4.64 -0.41 11.12
CA GLU A 91 -3.86 -1.13 12.10
C GLU A 91 -2.75 -1.96 11.46
N THR A 92 -1.66 -2.07 12.21
CA THR A 92 -0.59 -3.02 11.91
C THR A 92 -0.98 -4.47 12.28
N GLY A 93 -0.11 -5.42 11.94
CA GLY A 93 -0.26 -6.86 12.14
C GLY A 93 -0.78 -7.29 13.52
N GLY A 94 -0.37 -6.60 14.58
CA GLY A 94 -0.86 -6.83 15.94
C GLY A 94 -0.69 -8.28 16.40
N THR A 95 0.55 -8.76 16.52
CA THR A 95 0.82 -10.17 16.87
C THR A 95 1.22 -10.39 18.34
N THR A 96 1.45 -9.33 19.11
CA THR A 96 1.99 -9.37 20.50
C THR A 96 1.49 -8.26 21.45
N GLY A 97 0.35 -7.62 21.19
CA GLY A 97 -0.19 -6.58 22.09
C GLY A 97 -1.18 -5.63 21.40
N ILE A 98 -1.41 -4.45 21.99
CA ILE A 98 -2.26 -3.39 21.39
C ILE A 98 -1.71 -3.02 20.01
N PRO A 99 -2.45 -3.18 18.91
CA PRO A 99 -1.96 -2.83 17.58
C PRO A 99 -1.57 -1.35 17.48
N LYS A 100 -0.55 -1.06 16.67
CA LYS A 100 -0.26 0.32 16.25
C LYS A 100 -1.39 0.78 15.34
N SER A 101 -1.99 1.93 15.66
CA SER A 101 -3.12 2.54 14.95
C SER A 101 -2.69 3.85 14.32
N ARG A 102 -2.95 4.00 13.02
CA ARG A 102 -2.76 5.26 12.30
C ARG A 102 -4.11 5.87 12.00
N LEU A 103 -4.32 7.12 12.42
CA LEU A 103 -5.47 7.92 12.00
C LEU A 103 -5.24 8.35 10.55
N VAL A 104 -6.25 8.15 9.71
CA VAL A 104 -6.18 8.32 8.26
C VAL A 104 -7.38 9.16 7.83
N ILE A 105 -7.21 10.02 6.84
CA ILE A 105 -8.29 10.87 6.31
C ILE A 105 -8.42 10.61 4.81
N ASP A 106 -7.62 11.30 4.00
CA ASP A 106 -7.64 11.19 2.53
C ASP A 106 -6.32 10.70 1.95
N ASP A 107 -5.27 10.54 2.77
CA ASP A 107 -3.93 10.21 2.30
C ASP A 107 -3.88 8.86 1.55
N PHE A 108 -4.66 7.86 1.99
CA PHE A 108 -4.70 6.59 1.27
C PHE A 108 -5.33 6.69 -0.13
N ARG A 109 -6.22 7.68 -0.34
CA ARG A 109 -6.83 7.96 -1.64
C ARG A 109 -5.81 8.62 -2.55
N ILE A 110 -5.22 9.72 -2.08
CA ILE A 110 -4.18 10.47 -2.79
C ILE A 110 -3.03 9.53 -3.22
N ASP A 111 -2.57 8.68 -2.31
CA ASP A 111 -1.53 7.68 -2.58
C ASP A 111 -1.88 6.76 -3.76
N TYR A 112 -3.13 6.29 -3.83
CA TYR A 112 -3.56 5.34 -4.85
C TYR A 112 -3.99 6.03 -6.14
N GLU A 113 -4.43 7.28 -6.09
CA GLU A 113 -4.62 8.14 -7.27
C GLU A 113 -3.27 8.40 -7.95
N MET A 114 -2.22 8.72 -7.20
CA MET A 114 -0.87 8.85 -7.77
C MET A 114 -0.31 7.51 -8.27
N PHE A 115 -0.60 6.41 -7.56
CA PHE A 115 -0.23 5.08 -8.04
C PHE A 115 -0.92 4.74 -9.37
N SER A 116 -2.18 5.14 -9.53
CA SER A 116 -2.97 4.96 -10.75
C SER A 116 -2.24 5.51 -11.99
N ASP A 117 -1.53 6.63 -11.86
CA ASP A 117 -0.76 7.23 -12.96
C ASP A 117 0.44 6.40 -13.40
N THR A 118 0.90 5.48 -12.55
CA THR A 118 2.01 4.56 -12.86
C THR A 118 1.55 3.26 -13.53
N LEU A 119 0.24 3.01 -13.58
CA LEU A 119 -0.32 1.78 -14.12
C LEU A 119 -0.58 1.91 -15.64
N PRO A 120 -0.01 1.03 -16.47
CA PRO A 120 -0.24 1.05 -17.92
C PRO A 120 -1.72 0.79 -18.24
N GLU A 121 -2.33 1.65 -19.08
CA GLU A 121 -3.76 1.56 -19.39
C GLU A 121 -4.12 0.28 -20.15
N GLU A 122 -3.21 -0.27 -20.96
CA GLU A 122 -3.40 -1.52 -21.68
C GLU A 122 -3.53 -2.73 -20.75
N SER A 123 -2.87 -2.69 -19.60
CA SER A 123 -2.89 -3.78 -18.62
C SER A 123 -3.84 -3.53 -17.45
N PHE A 124 -4.12 -2.26 -17.15
CA PHE A 124 -5.11 -1.84 -16.16
C PHE A 124 -6.14 -0.91 -16.81
N PRO A 125 -7.02 -1.40 -17.68
CA PRO A 125 -7.94 -0.53 -18.41
C PRO A 125 -8.87 0.24 -17.47
N LYS A 126 -9.23 1.47 -17.86
CA LYS A 126 -10.27 2.23 -17.15
C LYS A 126 -11.63 1.56 -17.36
N GLY A 127 -12.49 1.61 -16.35
CA GLY A 127 -13.83 1.02 -16.38
C GLY A 127 -13.90 -0.50 -16.18
N THR A 128 -12.78 -1.19 -15.97
CA THR A 128 -12.78 -2.63 -15.64
C THR A 128 -12.85 -2.86 -14.15
N ASP A 129 -13.42 -3.99 -13.75
CA ASP A 129 -13.57 -4.37 -12.36
C ASP A 129 -12.29 -5.00 -11.79
N TRP A 130 -12.20 -4.99 -10.46
CA TRP A 130 -11.00 -5.35 -9.71
C TRP A 130 -11.30 -6.44 -8.70
N LEU A 131 -10.44 -7.45 -8.61
CA LEU A 131 -10.42 -8.39 -7.49
C LEU A 131 -9.40 -7.93 -6.44
N MET A 132 -9.87 -7.67 -5.22
CA MET A 132 -9.02 -7.47 -4.05
C MET A 132 -8.88 -8.81 -3.33
N LEU A 133 -7.82 -9.55 -3.68
CA LEU A 133 -7.47 -10.83 -3.08
C LEU A 133 -6.42 -10.63 -1.98
N GLY A 134 -6.86 -10.14 -0.82
CA GLY A 134 -5.94 -9.87 0.27
C GLY A 134 -6.63 -9.53 1.59
N PRO A 135 -5.85 -9.09 2.60
CA PRO A 135 -6.39 -8.79 3.92
C PRO A 135 -7.48 -7.72 3.93
N SER A 136 -8.61 -8.04 4.57
CA SER A 136 -9.74 -7.13 4.74
C SER A 136 -9.70 -6.39 6.10
N GLY A 137 -10.84 -5.87 6.56
CA GLY A 137 -11.01 -5.29 7.90
C GLY A 137 -10.13 -4.06 8.19
N PRO A 138 -9.34 -4.05 9.28
CA PRO A 138 -8.59 -2.87 9.75
C PRO A 138 -7.33 -2.57 8.92
N ARG A 139 -7.15 -3.25 7.79
CA ARG A 139 -5.99 -3.06 6.91
C ARG A 139 -6.28 -1.98 5.89
N ARG A 140 -5.26 -1.17 5.61
CA ARG A 140 -5.30 -0.13 4.60
C ARG A 140 -5.74 -0.63 3.22
N LEU A 141 -5.23 -1.79 2.82
CA LEU A 141 -5.34 -2.32 1.46
C LEU A 141 -6.79 -2.36 0.98
N ARG A 142 -7.73 -2.86 1.79
CA ARG A 142 -9.14 -2.97 1.40
C ARG A 142 -9.69 -1.63 0.88
N LEU A 143 -9.62 -0.57 1.70
CA LEU A 143 -10.14 0.76 1.32
C LEU A 143 -9.34 1.39 0.17
N ALA A 144 -8.03 1.15 0.12
CA ALA A 144 -7.19 1.79 -0.87
C ALA A 144 -7.31 1.17 -2.27
N VAL A 145 -7.41 -0.17 -2.36
CA VAL A 145 -7.68 -0.87 -3.62
C VAL A 145 -9.12 -0.60 -4.08
N GLU A 146 -10.08 -0.57 -3.15
CA GLU A 146 -11.46 -0.19 -3.44
C GLU A 146 -11.54 1.22 -4.04
N HIS A 147 -10.85 2.19 -3.44
CA HIS A 147 -10.74 3.54 -3.98
C HIS A 147 -10.06 3.58 -5.35
N LEU A 148 -8.96 2.85 -5.55
CA LEU A 148 -8.27 2.79 -6.85
C LEU A 148 -9.18 2.29 -7.96
N ALA A 149 -9.93 1.22 -7.71
CA ALA A 149 -10.89 0.70 -8.66
C ALA A 149 -11.92 1.77 -9.04
N GLN A 150 -12.51 2.43 -8.04
CA GLN A 150 -13.49 3.50 -8.23
C GLN A 150 -12.93 4.71 -8.98
N TYR A 151 -11.72 5.15 -8.62
CA TYR A 151 -11.01 6.25 -9.28
C TYR A 151 -10.73 5.95 -10.75
N ARG A 152 -10.50 4.67 -11.09
CA ARG A 152 -10.34 4.19 -12.47
C ARG A 152 -11.66 3.80 -13.14
N GLY A 153 -12.81 4.02 -12.49
CA GLY A 153 -14.15 3.80 -13.03
C GLY A 153 -14.69 2.38 -12.92
N GLY A 154 -14.05 1.49 -12.16
CA GLY A 154 -14.46 0.11 -11.95
C GLY A 154 -15.02 -0.18 -10.57
N ILE A 155 -15.48 -1.42 -10.37
CA ILE A 155 -15.97 -1.93 -9.08
C ILE A 155 -14.91 -2.82 -8.44
N SER A 156 -14.74 -2.75 -7.12
CA SER A 156 -13.85 -3.64 -6.38
C SER A 156 -14.64 -4.76 -5.70
N PHE A 157 -14.32 -5.99 -6.08
CA PHE A 157 -14.79 -7.22 -5.45
C PHE A 157 -13.77 -7.67 -4.41
N CYS A 158 -14.20 -7.92 -3.18
CA CYS A 158 -13.30 -8.28 -2.08
C CYS A 158 -13.58 -9.71 -1.61
N VAL A 159 -12.53 -10.36 -1.09
CA VAL A 159 -12.65 -11.57 -0.28
C VAL A 159 -12.56 -11.25 1.22
N ASP A 160 -13.06 -12.15 2.05
CA ASP A 160 -12.85 -12.12 3.49
C ASP A 160 -11.58 -12.88 3.87
N LEU A 161 -10.58 -12.14 4.34
CA LEU A 161 -9.28 -12.69 4.75
C LEU A 161 -8.80 -12.03 6.05
N ASP A 162 -8.73 -12.83 7.12
CA ASP A 162 -8.12 -12.47 8.39
C ASP A 162 -6.68 -13.02 8.50
N PRO A 163 -5.65 -12.20 8.23
CA PRO A 163 -4.27 -12.65 8.37
C PRO A 163 -3.85 -12.86 9.82
N ARG A 164 -4.54 -12.27 10.81
CA ARG A 164 -4.22 -12.48 12.24
C ARG A 164 -4.55 -13.90 12.64
N TRP A 165 -5.63 -14.47 12.11
CA TRP A 165 -5.96 -15.87 12.30
C TRP A 165 -4.91 -16.81 11.69
N VAL A 166 -4.50 -16.54 10.44
CA VAL A 166 -3.43 -17.31 9.77
C VAL A 166 -2.14 -17.32 10.61
N VAL A 167 -1.72 -16.16 11.14
CA VAL A 167 -0.55 -16.07 12.02
C VAL A 167 -0.72 -16.89 13.30
N LYS A 168 -1.91 -16.90 13.91
CA LYS A 168 -2.18 -17.72 15.11
C LYS A 168 -2.07 -19.22 14.81
N LEU A 169 -2.56 -19.67 13.65
CA LEU A 169 -2.44 -21.06 13.22
C LEU A 169 -0.98 -21.46 12.96
N LEU A 170 -0.22 -20.61 12.25
CA LEU A 170 1.21 -20.81 12.01
C LEU A 170 1.99 -20.93 13.32
N LYS A 171 1.75 -20.03 14.29
CA LYS A 171 2.38 -20.09 15.62
C LYS A 171 2.04 -21.36 16.40
N LYS A 172 0.91 -22.01 16.10
CA LYS A 172 0.47 -23.27 16.70
C LYS A 172 0.95 -24.50 15.91
N GLY A 173 1.67 -24.33 14.79
CA GLY A 173 2.09 -25.43 13.92
C GLY A 173 0.94 -26.10 13.16
N LYS A 174 -0.23 -25.44 13.07
CA LYS A 174 -1.47 -25.95 12.46
C LYS A 174 -1.47 -25.76 10.93
N ILE A 175 -0.53 -26.42 10.25
CA ILE A 175 -0.27 -26.20 8.81
C ILE A 175 -1.44 -26.68 7.94
N ALA A 176 -2.10 -27.77 8.31
CA ALA A 176 -3.27 -28.27 7.59
C ALA A 176 -4.40 -27.23 7.59
N GLU A 177 -4.67 -26.62 8.74
CA GLU A 177 -5.70 -25.59 8.89
C GLU A 177 -5.31 -24.27 8.18
N VAL A 178 -4.01 -23.95 8.08
CA VAL A 178 -3.55 -22.82 7.25
C VAL A 178 -3.86 -23.08 5.77
N LYS A 179 -3.61 -24.30 5.28
CA LYS A 179 -3.92 -24.68 3.90
C LYS A 179 -5.42 -24.68 3.64
N GLU A 180 -6.22 -25.20 4.56
CA GLU A 180 -7.68 -25.16 4.49
C GLU A 180 -8.20 -23.72 4.45
N TYR A 181 -7.67 -22.84 5.30
CA TYR A 181 -8.04 -21.42 5.29
C TYR A 181 -7.64 -20.73 3.98
N SER A 182 -6.45 -21.04 3.44
CA SER A 182 -6.02 -20.54 2.13
C SER A 182 -6.98 -21.00 1.03
N ASN A 183 -7.35 -22.28 1.00
CA ASN A 183 -8.31 -22.81 0.03
C ASN A 183 -9.65 -22.09 0.14
N HIS A 184 -10.17 -21.90 1.36
CA HIS A 184 -11.42 -21.17 1.59
C HIS A 184 -11.38 -19.74 1.01
N VAL A 185 -10.26 -19.03 1.15
CA VAL A 185 -10.09 -17.69 0.55
C VAL A 185 -10.06 -17.77 -0.97
N ILE A 186 -9.39 -18.78 -1.54
CA ILE A 186 -9.37 -19.00 -2.99
C ILE A 186 -10.76 -19.38 -3.52
N ASP A 187 -11.55 -20.17 -2.80
CA ASP A 187 -12.92 -20.53 -3.20
C ASP A 187 -13.82 -19.29 -3.33
N GLN A 188 -13.65 -18.29 -2.46
CA GLN A 188 -14.31 -16.99 -2.60
C GLN A 188 -13.90 -16.27 -3.89
N ALA A 189 -12.59 -16.24 -4.18
CA ALA A 189 -12.07 -15.62 -5.41
C ALA A 189 -12.60 -16.34 -6.66
N MET A 190 -12.60 -17.67 -6.67
CA MET A 190 -13.16 -18.48 -7.77
C MET A 190 -14.65 -18.23 -7.97
N THR A 191 -15.41 -18.10 -6.88
CA THR A 191 -16.84 -17.75 -6.95
C THR A 191 -17.05 -16.38 -7.61
N ILE A 192 -16.22 -15.39 -7.26
CA ILE A 192 -16.27 -14.04 -7.86
C ILE A 192 -15.90 -14.09 -9.34
N LEU A 193 -14.81 -14.77 -9.71
CA LEU A 193 -14.31 -14.84 -11.08
C LEU A 193 -15.26 -15.63 -12.01
N SER A 194 -15.96 -16.63 -11.49
CA SER A 194 -16.94 -17.42 -12.25
C SER A 194 -18.30 -16.73 -12.41
N ALA A 195 -18.56 -15.61 -11.74
CA ALA A 195 -19.85 -14.92 -11.75
C ALA A 195 -20.12 -14.05 -13.00
N GLY A 196 -19.19 -14.01 -13.97
CA GLY A 196 -19.38 -13.27 -15.22
C GLY A 196 -19.20 -11.74 -15.10
N HIS A 197 -18.48 -11.28 -14.07
CA HIS A 197 -18.09 -9.88 -13.92
C HIS A 197 -16.94 -9.50 -14.87
N ASN A 198 -16.78 -8.21 -15.17
CA ASN A 198 -15.73 -7.70 -16.04
C ASN A 198 -14.41 -7.46 -15.27
N ILE A 199 -13.97 -8.45 -14.50
CA ILE A 199 -12.78 -8.35 -13.66
C ILE A 199 -11.54 -8.56 -14.54
N GLN A 200 -10.73 -7.51 -14.68
CA GLN A 200 -9.48 -7.56 -15.46
C GLN A 200 -8.26 -7.12 -14.63
N CYS A 201 -8.48 -6.59 -13.43
CA CYS A 201 -7.42 -6.10 -12.56
C CYS A 201 -7.46 -6.82 -11.22
N MET A 202 -6.31 -7.02 -10.59
CA MET A 202 -6.24 -7.69 -9.30
C MET A 202 -5.16 -7.08 -8.40
N PHE A 203 -5.51 -6.91 -7.13
CA PHE A 203 -4.53 -6.86 -6.05
C PHE A 203 -4.40 -8.25 -5.43
N THR A 204 -3.18 -8.70 -5.17
CA THR A 204 -2.95 -9.92 -4.39
C THR A 204 -1.60 -9.92 -3.68
N THR A 205 -1.31 -11.01 -2.97
CA THR A 205 -0.02 -11.28 -2.34
C THR A 205 0.61 -12.53 -2.96
N PRO A 206 1.94 -12.72 -2.88
CA PRO A 206 2.63 -13.83 -3.53
C PRO A 206 1.99 -15.21 -3.29
N LYS A 207 1.67 -15.54 -2.03
CA LYS A 207 1.09 -16.84 -1.67
C LYS A 207 -0.33 -17.04 -2.17
N LEU A 208 -1.13 -15.97 -2.18
CA LEU A 208 -2.50 -16.05 -2.69
C LEU A 208 -2.53 -16.11 -4.21
N LEU A 209 -1.60 -15.42 -4.90
CA LEU A 209 -1.45 -15.52 -6.35
C LEU A 209 -1.06 -16.94 -6.76
N GLU A 210 -0.06 -17.52 -6.09
CA GLU A 210 0.37 -18.90 -6.33
C GLU A 210 -0.79 -19.87 -6.10
N ALA A 211 -1.52 -19.74 -4.99
CA ALA A 211 -2.67 -20.60 -4.70
C ALA A 211 -3.81 -20.45 -5.73
N LEU A 212 -4.12 -19.22 -6.17
CA LEU A 212 -5.14 -18.97 -7.19
C LEU A 212 -4.72 -19.55 -8.55
N ALA A 213 -3.47 -19.29 -8.98
CA ALA A 213 -2.95 -19.78 -10.24
C ALA A 213 -2.94 -21.31 -10.28
N MET A 214 -2.48 -21.97 -9.22
CA MET A 214 -2.52 -23.43 -9.12
C MET A 214 -3.94 -23.99 -9.15
N ARG A 215 -4.90 -23.33 -8.46
CA ARG A 215 -6.31 -23.71 -8.52
C ARG A 215 -6.86 -23.63 -9.94
N LEU A 216 -6.57 -22.55 -10.67
CA LEU A 216 -7.00 -22.38 -12.06
C LEU A 216 -6.39 -23.45 -12.97
N ILE A 217 -5.09 -23.74 -12.81
CA ILE A 217 -4.40 -24.81 -13.57
C ILE A 217 -5.04 -26.17 -13.32
N ASP A 218 -5.32 -26.51 -12.05
CA ASP A 218 -5.99 -27.76 -11.66
C ASP A 218 -7.39 -27.89 -12.31
N GLU A 219 -8.07 -26.76 -12.57
CA GLU A 219 -9.38 -26.69 -13.23
C GLU A 219 -9.28 -26.52 -14.76
N GLY A 220 -8.08 -26.60 -15.34
CA GLY A 220 -7.85 -26.52 -16.79
C GLY A 220 -7.94 -25.10 -17.36
N SER A 221 -7.64 -24.09 -16.55
CA SER A 221 -7.62 -22.66 -16.90
C SER A 221 -6.30 -22.02 -16.45
N SER A 222 -6.22 -20.69 -16.55
CA SER A 222 -5.06 -19.88 -16.16
C SER A 222 -5.50 -18.50 -15.66
N ILE A 223 -4.58 -17.74 -15.08
CA ILE A 223 -4.84 -16.34 -14.69
C ILE A 223 -5.27 -15.49 -15.90
N GLU A 224 -4.61 -15.70 -17.04
CA GLU A 224 -4.93 -15.02 -18.29
C GLU A 224 -6.33 -15.39 -18.82
N GLU A 225 -6.66 -16.69 -18.86
CA GLU A 225 -7.97 -17.18 -19.32
C GLU A 225 -9.12 -16.82 -18.37
N ALA A 226 -8.82 -16.57 -17.09
CA ALA A 226 -9.75 -15.98 -16.14
C ALA A 226 -10.03 -14.48 -16.40
N GLY A 227 -9.38 -13.87 -17.40
CA GLY A 227 -9.63 -12.51 -17.85
C GLY A 227 -8.74 -11.45 -17.17
N ILE A 228 -7.85 -11.83 -16.26
CA ILE A 228 -6.96 -10.90 -15.57
C ILE A 228 -5.87 -10.42 -16.52
N LYS A 229 -5.72 -9.10 -16.65
CA LYS A 229 -4.67 -8.44 -17.45
C LYS A 229 -3.59 -7.79 -16.59
N GLY A 230 -3.99 -7.21 -15.47
CA GLY A 230 -3.12 -6.38 -14.63
C GLY A 230 -3.16 -6.83 -13.18
N ILE A 231 -1.99 -7.15 -12.64
CA ILE A 231 -1.81 -7.50 -11.23
C ILE A 231 -0.84 -6.50 -10.60
N PHE A 232 -1.25 -5.84 -9.53
CA PHE A 232 -0.26 -5.26 -8.63
C PHE A 232 -0.22 -6.11 -7.37
N CYS A 233 0.97 -6.57 -7.04
CA CYS A 233 1.14 -7.57 -6.00
C CYS A 233 2.12 -7.06 -4.95
N GLY A 234 1.75 -7.22 -3.69
CA GLY A 234 2.47 -6.67 -2.55
C GLY A 234 2.57 -7.67 -1.41
N GLY A 235 3.63 -7.56 -0.62
CA GLY A 235 3.90 -8.49 0.49
C GLY A 235 5.39 -8.78 0.64
N THR A 236 5.76 -9.38 1.76
CA THR A 236 7.17 -9.61 2.14
C THR A 236 7.84 -10.77 1.43
N GLU A 237 7.08 -11.60 0.70
CA GLU A 237 7.60 -12.78 0.00
C GLU A 237 7.89 -12.54 -1.49
N PHE A 238 7.82 -11.29 -1.92
CA PHE A 238 8.06 -10.90 -3.31
C PHE A 238 9.57 -10.79 -3.58
N THR A 239 10.23 -11.93 -3.72
CA THR A 239 11.67 -12.03 -4.04
C THR A 239 11.91 -12.02 -5.56
N PRO A 240 13.13 -11.69 -6.06
CA PRO A 240 13.45 -11.81 -7.48
C PRO A 240 13.17 -13.20 -8.07
N GLN A 241 13.51 -14.26 -7.32
CA GLN A 241 13.26 -15.64 -7.74
C GLN A 241 11.76 -15.94 -7.82
N TRP A 242 10.97 -15.50 -6.84
CA TRP A 242 9.53 -15.68 -6.89
C TRP A 242 8.91 -14.87 -8.03
N PHE A 243 9.38 -13.65 -8.28
CA PHE A 243 8.89 -12.82 -9.37
C PHE A 243 9.13 -13.47 -10.73
N ARG A 244 10.33 -14.04 -10.91
CA ARG A 244 10.66 -14.85 -12.08
C ARG A 244 9.70 -16.02 -12.25
N PHE A 245 9.53 -16.82 -11.20
CA PHE A 245 8.60 -17.96 -11.21
C PHE A 245 7.18 -17.53 -11.57
N ALA A 246 6.66 -16.45 -10.99
CA ALA A 246 5.32 -15.96 -11.29
C ALA A 246 5.16 -15.58 -12.78
N LYS A 247 6.14 -14.87 -13.35
CA LYS A 247 6.10 -14.46 -14.75
C LYS A 247 6.28 -15.62 -15.74
N GLU A 248 7.19 -16.53 -15.44
CA GLU A 248 7.54 -17.64 -16.35
C GLU A 248 6.53 -18.79 -16.27
N GLU A 249 5.92 -19.03 -15.10
CA GLU A 249 5.18 -20.28 -14.85
C GLU A 249 3.72 -20.08 -14.42
N LEU A 250 3.31 -18.93 -13.87
CA LEU A 250 1.97 -18.76 -13.26
C LEU A 250 0.98 -17.90 -14.05
N LEU A 251 1.46 -16.83 -14.70
CA LEU A 251 0.59 -15.74 -15.11
C LEU A 251 0.08 -15.81 -16.56
N GLY A 252 0.87 -16.37 -17.47
CA GLY A 252 0.62 -16.26 -18.91
C GLY A 252 1.35 -15.06 -19.54
N PRO A 253 1.66 -15.10 -20.85
CA PRO A 253 2.51 -14.12 -21.51
C PRO A 253 1.90 -12.70 -21.56
N ASN A 254 0.57 -12.56 -21.47
CA ASN A 254 -0.11 -11.27 -21.62
C ASN A 254 -0.51 -10.62 -20.29
N VAL A 255 -0.20 -11.25 -19.16
CA VAL A 255 -0.55 -10.71 -17.83
C VAL A 255 0.59 -9.87 -17.29
N TYR A 256 0.30 -8.59 -17.10
CA TYR A 256 1.22 -7.66 -16.48
C TYR A 256 1.19 -7.80 -14.96
N ILE A 257 2.36 -7.82 -14.35
CA ILE A 257 2.52 -7.81 -12.89
C ILE A 257 3.50 -6.72 -12.47
N THR A 258 3.08 -5.86 -11.55
CA THR A 258 3.94 -4.86 -10.91
C THR A 258 4.13 -5.12 -9.42
N PRO A 259 5.37 -5.20 -8.93
CA PRO A 259 5.65 -5.30 -7.51
C PRO A 259 5.34 -3.98 -6.81
N THR A 260 4.72 -4.08 -5.65
CA THR A 260 4.43 -2.92 -4.79
C THR A 260 4.88 -3.17 -3.37
N TYR A 261 5.49 -2.16 -2.75
CA TYR A 261 5.87 -2.21 -1.35
C TYR A 261 5.00 -1.23 -0.57
N GLY A 262 4.02 -1.77 0.15
CA GLY A 262 3.15 -1.00 1.03
C GLY A 262 3.46 -1.23 2.49
N ASN A 263 3.40 -0.19 3.31
CA ASN A 263 3.28 -0.37 4.75
C ASN A 263 2.21 0.58 5.32
N THR A 264 1.69 0.23 6.49
CA THR A 264 0.59 0.98 7.12
C THR A 264 0.97 2.43 7.44
N LEU A 265 2.26 2.74 7.61
CA LEU A 265 2.75 4.03 8.09
C LEU A 265 3.06 5.02 6.97
N MET A 266 3.78 4.56 5.94
CA MET A 266 4.47 5.39 4.95
C MET A 266 3.86 5.32 3.55
N GLY A 267 2.70 4.70 3.40
CA GLY A 267 2.05 4.69 2.09
C GLY A 267 2.47 3.50 1.23
N LEU A 268 2.42 3.72 -0.09
CA LEU A 268 2.76 2.77 -1.14
C LEU A 268 4.00 3.25 -1.89
N ALA A 269 4.98 2.36 -2.06
CA ALA A 269 6.13 2.55 -2.94
C ALA A 269 5.96 1.70 -4.20
N CYS A 270 6.06 2.35 -5.35
CA CYS A 270 5.92 1.72 -6.65
C CYS A 270 7.24 1.05 -7.05
N GLY A 271 7.16 -0.14 -7.61
CA GLY A 271 8.31 -0.77 -8.26
C GLY A 271 8.67 -0.06 -9.57
N LYS A 272 9.96 -0.04 -9.91
CA LYS A 272 10.39 0.19 -11.30
C LYS A 272 9.66 -0.83 -12.20
N PRO A 273 9.11 -0.42 -13.36
CA PRO A 273 8.58 -1.37 -14.34
C PRO A 273 9.60 -2.46 -14.66
N PHE A 274 9.12 -3.68 -14.88
CA PHE A 274 9.99 -4.81 -15.18
C PHE A 274 10.78 -4.56 -16.46
N ASP A 275 12.09 -4.73 -16.34
CA ASP A 275 13.05 -4.71 -17.44
C ASP A 275 13.81 -6.05 -17.41
N PRO A 276 13.78 -6.85 -18.50
CA PRO A 276 14.58 -8.07 -18.59
C PRO A 276 16.07 -7.87 -18.28
N ALA A 277 16.62 -6.67 -18.56
CA ALA A 277 18.00 -6.32 -18.25
C ALA A 277 18.30 -6.28 -16.74
N ASP A 278 17.28 -6.09 -15.89
CA ASP A 278 17.43 -6.08 -14.44
C ASP A 278 17.54 -7.49 -13.84
N ASN A 279 17.42 -8.56 -14.64
CA ASN A 279 17.43 -9.96 -14.19
C ASN A 279 16.50 -10.20 -12.99
N TYR A 280 15.24 -9.75 -13.12
CA TYR A 280 14.20 -9.82 -12.10
C TYR A 280 14.49 -9.07 -10.78
N LYS A 281 15.52 -8.22 -10.74
CA LYS A 281 15.77 -7.34 -9.59
C LYS A 281 14.58 -6.40 -9.41
N ILE A 282 14.05 -6.36 -8.20
CA ILE A 282 12.96 -5.47 -7.83
C ILE A 282 13.56 -4.23 -7.18
N THR A 283 13.25 -3.06 -7.72
CA THR A 283 13.67 -1.78 -7.17
C THR A 283 12.43 -0.97 -6.83
N TYR A 284 12.30 -0.56 -5.58
CA TYR A 284 11.23 0.32 -5.13
C TYR A 284 11.74 1.74 -5.00
N HIS A 285 10.94 2.70 -5.45
CA HIS A 285 11.18 4.11 -5.20
C HIS A 285 10.30 4.57 -4.04
N ALA A 286 10.91 5.08 -2.98
CA ALA A 286 10.17 5.59 -1.84
C ALA A 286 9.24 6.72 -2.29
N PRO A 287 7.99 6.76 -1.76
CA PRO A 287 7.11 7.88 -2.04
C PRO A 287 7.79 9.18 -1.57
N GLN A 288 7.74 10.19 -2.42
CA GLN A 288 8.18 11.54 -2.04
C GLN A 288 7.14 12.16 -1.10
N PRO A 289 7.52 13.11 -0.23
CA PRO A 289 6.57 13.91 0.54
C PRO A 289 5.49 14.54 -0.36
N ARG A 290 4.25 14.60 0.15
CA ARG A 290 3.04 14.99 -0.58
C ARG A 290 2.24 15.98 0.23
#